data_AF-A0A844BWL3-F1
#
_entry.id   AF-A0A844BWL3-F1
#
_cell.length_a   1.000
_cell.length_b   1.000
_cell.length_c   1.000
_cell.angle_alpha   90.00
_cell.angle_beta   90.00
_cell.angle_gamma   90.00
#
_symmetry.space_group_name_H-M   'P 1'
#
loop_
_entity.id
_entity.type
_entity.pdbx_description
1 polymer ?
#
loop_
_entity_poly.entity_id
_entity_poly.type
_entity_poly.pdbx_seq_one_letter_code
_entity_poly.pdbx_strand_id
1 'polypeptide(L)'
;MLTVEIMGFFEMIVHFQQLSDPLVLGETPEIGVEEYPDIDIFISTFNEPEELLFKTINACLNLDYPDKSKVHIYLCDDGNRDEMGVLARKLGVTHLVRI
;
A
#
# COMPACT_ATOMS: atom_id res chain seq x y z
N MET A 1 -26.52 -21.85 -24.37
CA MET A 1 -25.16 -22.33 -24.67
C MET A 1 -24.47 -21.36 -25.64
N LEU A 2 -24.97 -21.18 -26.87
CA LEU A 2 -24.41 -20.24 -27.85
C LEU A 2 -24.28 -18.78 -27.37
N THR A 3 -25.27 -18.26 -26.63
CA THR A 3 -25.22 -16.89 -26.09
C THR A 3 -24.10 -16.68 -25.07
N VAL A 4 -23.84 -17.69 -24.25
CA VAL A 4 -22.76 -17.67 -23.24
C VAL A 4 -21.39 -17.74 -23.94
N GLU A 5 -21.28 -18.55 -24.99
CA GLU A 5 -20.05 -18.66 -25.80
C GLU A 5 -19.71 -17.35 -26.50
N ILE A 6 -20.70 -16.65 -27.07
CA ILE A 6 -20.49 -15.35 -27.72
C ILE A 6 -20.04 -14.30 -26.70
N MET A 7 -20.63 -14.29 -25.50
CA MET A 7 -20.24 -13.38 -24.42
C MET A 7 -18.80 -13.66 -23.97
N GLY A 8 -18.44 -14.93 -23.77
CA GLY A 8 -17.07 -15.31 -23.39
C GLY A 8 -16.04 -15.00 -24.49
N PHE A 9 -16.41 -15.16 -25.77
CA PHE A 9 -15.55 -14.77 -26.88
C PHE A 9 -15.32 -13.25 -26.93
N PHE A 10 -16.36 -12.46 -26.66
CA PHE A 10 -16.24 -11.01 -26.58
C PHE A 10 -15.37 -10.56 -25.41
N GLU A 11 -15.55 -11.15 -24.23
CA GLU A 11 -14.70 -10.92 -23.06
C GLU A 11 -13.23 -11.24 -23.35
N MET A 12 -12.96 -12.39 -23.99
CA MET A 12 -11.61 -12.79 -24.38
C MET A 12 -10.94 -11.77 -25.30
N ILE A 13 -11.66 -11.23 -26.30
CA ILE A 13 -11.11 -10.22 -27.21
C ILE A 13 -10.72 -8.96 -26.44
N VAL A 14 -11.61 -8.45 -25.58
CA VAL A 14 -11.34 -7.26 -24.76
C VAL A 14 -10.15 -7.49 -23.85
N HIS A 15 -10.09 -8.63 -23.17
CA HIS A 15 -9.03 -8.94 -22.23
C HIS A 15 -7.67 -9.12 -22.93
N PHE A 16 -7.66 -9.75 -24.11
CA PHE A 16 -6.46 -9.90 -24.92
C PHE A 16 -5.93 -8.55 -25.41
N GLN A 17 -6.81 -7.64 -25.83
CA GLN A 17 -6.42 -6.29 -26.21
C GLN A 17 -5.80 -5.51 -25.04
N GLN A 18 -6.39 -5.60 -23.84
CA GLN A 18 -5.85 -4.96 -22.64
C GLN A 18 -4.49 -5.50 -22.22
N LEU A 19 -4.27 -6.81 -22.34
CA LEU A 19 -3.00 -7.45 -21.99
C LEU A 19 -1.92 -7.26 -23.07
N SER A 20 -2.32 -7.05 -24.32
CA SER A 20 -1.40 -6.85 -25.43
C SER A 20 -0.79 -5.45 -25.49
N ASP A 21 -1.30 -4.49 -24.70
CA ASP A 21 -0.71 -3.17 -24.55
C ASP A 21 0.31 -3.20 -23.40
N PRO A 22 1.63 -3.29 -23.69
CA PRO A 22 2.62 -3.34 -22.64
C PRO A 22 2.68 -1.97 -21.95
N LEU A 23 2.57 -1.96 -20.62
CA LEU A 23 2.87 -0.77 -19.84
C LEU A 23 4.35 -0.39 -20.05
N VAL A 24 4.58 0.67 -20.81
CA VAL A 24 5.90 1.27 -20.93
C VAL A 24 6.10 2.13 -19.68
N LEU A 25 6.74 1.54 -18.66
CA LEU A 25 7.15 2.28 -17.49
C LEU A 25 8.28 3.23 -17.91
N GLY A 26 8.09 4.53 -17.70
CA GLY A 26 9.17 5.50 -17.87
C GLY A 26 10.29 5.24 -16.87
N GLU A 27 11.48 5.78 -17.15
CA GLU A 27 12.57 5.78 -16.17
C GLU A 27 12.16 6.62 -14.95
N THR A 28 12.55 6.18 -13.76
CA THR A 28 12.38 7.00 -12.56
C THR A 28 13.29 8.22 -12.68
N PRO A 29 12.75 9.45 -12.54
CA PRO A 29 13.57 10.65 -12.64
C PRO A 29 14.61 10.66 -11.52
N GLU A 30 15.86 10.95 -11.88
CA GLU A 30 16.90 11.26 -10.89
C GLU A 30 16.65 12.67 -10.36
N ILE A 31 16.15 12.76 -9.12
CA ILE A 31 15.92 14.02 -8.42
C ILE A 31 16.98 14.23 -7.33
N GLY A 32 17.29 15.48 -7.02
CA GLY A 32 18.16 15.79 -5.89
C GLY A 32 17.55 15.34 -4.56
N VAL A 33 18.40 15.04 -3.57
CA VAL A 33 17.97 14.62 -2.22
C VAL A 33 16.98 15.60 -1.58
N GLU A 34 17.14 16.89 -1.84
CA GLU A 34 16.27 17.95 -1.31
C GLU A 34 14.87 17.99 -1.96
N GLU A 35 14.75 17.46 -3.17
CA GLU A 35 13.50 17.47 -3.96
C GLU A 35 12.55 16.34 -3.59
N TYR A 36 12.98 15.41 -2.72
CA TYR A 36 12.13 14.35 -2.21
C TYR A 36 10.96 14.95 -1.40
N PRO A 37 9.69 14.61 -1.72
CA PRO A 37 8.52 15.17 -1.04
C PRO A 37 8.32 14.60 0.37
N ASP A 38 7.37 15.15 1.12
CA ASP A 38 6.77 14.44 2.25
C ASP A 38 5.88 13.30 1.74
N ILE A 39 5.94 12.15 2.39
CA ILE A 39 5.14 10.97 2.07
C ILE A 39 4.38 10.48 3.29
N ASP A 40 3.11 10.12 3.07
CA ASP A 40 2.25 9.48 4.06
C ASP A 40 2.03 8.01 3.67
N ILE A 41 2.36 7.10 4.58
CA ILE A 41 2.20 5.65 4.40
C ILE A 41 1.04 5.18 5.26
N PHE A 42 -0.02 4.72 4.61
CA PHE A 42 -1.19 4.17 5.28
C PHE A 42 -1.14 2.64 5.30
N ILE A 43 -1.17 2.06 6.51
CA ILE A 43 -1.22 0.61 6.74
C ILE A 43 -2.62 0.30 7.28
N SER A 44 -3.51 -0.18 6.42
CA SER A 44 -4.87 -0.58 6.80
C SER A 44 -4.90 -2.00 7.38
N THR A 45 -5.59 -2.17 8.50
CA THR A 45 -5.79 -3.48 9.16
C THR A 45 -7.20 -3.59 9.73
N PHE A 46 -7.71 -4.83 9.75
CA PHE A 46 -8.96 -5.19 10.42
C PHE A 46 -8.74 -6.31 11.44
N ASN A 47 -8.26 -7.48 11.00
CA ASN A 47 -8.08 -8.66 11.87
C ASN A 47 -6.69 -9.33 11.73
N GLU A 48 -5.75 -8.66 11.07
CA GLU A 48 -4.40 -9.17 10.90
C GLU A 48 -3.67 -9.26 12.25
N PRO A 49 -2.84 -10.29 12.46
CA PRO A 49 -2.14 -10.48 13.73
C PRO A 49 -1.04 -9.43 13.93
N GLU A 50 -0.76 -9.10 15.20
CA GLU A 50 0.27 -8.12 15.61
C GLU A 50 1.63 -8.40 14.97
N GLU A 51 2.05 -9.68 14.90
CA GLU A 51 3.36 -10.06 14.35
C GLU A 51 3.49 -9.68 12.86
N LEU A 52 2.40 -9.78 12.10
CA LEU A 52 2.39 -9.39 10.68
C LEU A 52 2.52 -7.87 10.55
N LEU A 53 1.75 -7.13 11.36
CA LEU A 53 1.77 -5.67 11.34
C LEU A 53 3.10 -5.11 11.84
N PHE A 54 3.71 -5.74 12.84
CA PHE A 54 5.06 -5.40 13.30
C PHE A 54 6.07 -5.48 12.15
N LYS A 55 6.05 -6.56 11.35
CA LYS A 55 6.95 -6.72 10.20
C LYS A 55 6.72 -5.65 9.15
N THR A 56 5.46 -5.37 8.82
CA THR A 56 5.10 -4.34 7.82
C THR A 56 5.51 -2.94 8.28
N ILE A 57 5.15 -2.53 9.50
CA ILE A 57 5.51 -1.23 10.04
C ILE A 57 7.04 -1.09 10.12
N ASN A 58 7.75 -2.13 10.56
CA ASN A 58 9.20 -2.12 10.62
C ASN A 58 9.85 -2.00 9.22
N ALA A 59 9.26 -2.60 8.18
CA ALA A 59 9.72 -2.41 6.81
C ALA A 59 9.52 -0.95 6.36
N CYS A 60 8.37 -0.34 6.66
CA CYS A 60 8.09 1.07 6.35
C CYS A 60 9.06 2.03 7.04
N LEU A 61 9.38 1.81 8.32
CA LEU A 61 10.36 2.60 9.06
C LEU A 61 11.77 2.56 8.42
N ASN A 62 12.10 1.44 7.77
CA ASN A 62 13.40 1.22 7.13
C ASN A 62 13.40 1.49 5.62
N LEU A 63 12.37 2.12 5.05
CA LEU A 63 12.33 2.51 3.64
C LEU A 63 13.54 3.35 3.25
N ASP A 64 14.15 3.05 2.10
CA ASP A 64 15.25 3.86 1.59
C ASP A 64 14.71 5.22 1.11
N TYR A 65 14.78 6.20 2.01
CA TYR A 65 14.32 7.56 1.80
C TYR A 65 15.36 8.51 2.38
N PRO A 66 15.83 9.51 1.61
CA PRO A 66 16.97 10.33 2.03
C PRO A 66 16.75 11.06 3.35
N ASP A 67 15.54 11.57 3.58
CA ASP A 67 15.16 12.25 4.81
C ASP A 67 14.01 11.51 5.50
N LYS A 68 14.34 10.78 6.57
CA LYS A 68 13.36 10.03 7.35
C LYS A 68 12.29 10.91 8.02
N SER A 69 12.55 12.19 8.21
CA SER A 69 11.57 13.11 8.82
C SER A 69 10.40 13.44 7.89
N LYS A 70 10.58 13.21 6.58
CA LYS A 70 9.54 13.35 5.55
C LYS A 70 8.65 12.11 5.40
N VAL A 71 8.92 11.05 6.17
CA VAL A 71 8.18 9.78 6.09
C VAL A 71 7.23 9.66 7.28
N HIS A 72 5.95 9.83 7.02
CA HIS A 72 4.90 9.77 8.04
C HIS A 72 4.14 8.46 7.91
N ILE A 73 4.06 7.66 8.98
CA ILE A 73 3.43 6.34 8.96
C ILE A 73 2.18 6.33 9.83
N TYR A 74 1.08 5.82 9.26
CA TYR A 74 -0.22 5.73 9.90
C TYR A 74 -0.74 4.29 9.87
N LEU A 75 -1.00 3.73 11.06
CA LEU A 75 -1.69 2.45 11.23
C LEU A 75 -3.19 2.72 11.33
N CYS A 76 -3.94 2.37 10.28
CA CYS A 76 -5.39 2.52 10.18
C CYS A 76 -6.07 1.22 10.64
N ASP A 77 -6.47 1.15 11.91
CA ASP A 77 -7.11 -0.05 12.48
C ASP A 77 -8.63 0.11 12.53
N ASP A 78 -9.31 -0.52 11.58
CA ASP A 78 -10.78 -0.55 11.52
C ASP A 78 -11.38 -1.39 12.67
N GLY A 79 -10.57 -2.26 13.29
CA GLY A 79 -10.98 -3.08 14.44
C GLY A 79 -10.92 -2.36 15.79
N ASN A 80 -10.34 -1.16 15.86
CA ASN A 80 -10.09 -0.38 17.09
C ASN A 80 -9.58 -1.25 18.26
N ARG A 81 -8.54 -2.04 18.01
CA ARG A 81 -7.97 -3.00 18.96
C ARG A 81 -6.90 -2.33 19.79
N ASP A 82 -6.98 -2.48 21.12
CA ASP A 82 -6.03 -1.86 22.05
C ASP A 82 -4.57 -2.26 21.78
N GLU A 83 -4.34 -3.52 21.40
CA GLU A 83 -3.05 -4.07 21.02
C GLU A 83 -2.39 -3.32 19.84
N MET A 84 -3.18 -2.84 18.87
CA MET A 84 -2.67 -2.07 17.73
C MET A 84 -2.25 -0.67 18.15
N GLY A 85 -2.99 -0.06 19.08
CA GLY A 85 -2.58 1.19 19.72
C GLY A 85 -1.28 1.05 20.52
N VAL A 86 -1.08 -0.09 21.19
CA VAL A 86 0.19 -0.38 21.90
C VAL A 86 1.33 -0.58 20.91
N LEU A 87 1.11 -1.36 19.85
CA LEU A 87 2.10 -1.62 18.80
C LEU A 87 2.52 -0.31 18.11
N ALA A 88 1.56 0.53 17.72
CA ALA A 88 1.81 1.81 17.07
C ALA A 88 2.66 2.73 17.95
N ARG A 89 2.31 2.86 19.24
CA ARG A 89 3.11 3.61 20.22
C ARG A 89 4.51 3.04 20.40
N LYS A 90 4.65 1.72 20.46
CA LYS A 90 5.94 1.03 20.59
C LYS A 90 6.87 1.30 19.42
N LEU A 91 6.30 1.39 18.20
CA LEU A 91 7.04 1.62 16.96
C LEU A 91 7.15 3.11 16.58
N GLY A 92 6.53 4.01 17.34
CA GLY A 92 6.56 5.45 17.09
C GLY A 92 5.75 5.89 15.86
N VAL A 93 4.71 5.15 15.50
CA VAL A 93 3.82 5.47 14.36
C VAL A 93 2.44 5.92 14.83
N THR A 94 1.71 6.64 13.98
CA THR A 94 0.41 7.20 14.33
C THR A 94 -0.68 6.13 14.24
N HIS A 95 -1.44 5.91 15.30
CA HIS A 95 -2.61 5.04 15.28
C HIS A 95 -3.86 5.85 14.89
N LEU A 96 -4.49 5.50 13.77
CA LEU A 96 -5.72 6.09 13.27
C LEU A 96 -6.87 5.10 13.42
N VAL A 97 -7.88 5.47 14.19
CA VAL A 97 -9.11 4.69 14.41
C VAL A 97 -10.33 5.57 14.12
N ARG A 98 -11.41 4.94 13.66
CA ARG A 98 -12.70 5.61 13.49
C ARG A 98 -13.48 5.54 14.81
N ILE A 99 -14.09 6.66 15.21
CA ILE A 99 -14.96 6.80 16.40
C ILE A 99 -16.34 6.24 16.08
#